data_AF-A0A3D9SMG7-F1
#
_entry.id   AF-A0A3D9SMG7-F1
#
_cell.length_a   1.000
_cell.length_b   1.000
_cell.length_c   1.000
_cell.angle_alpha   90.00
_cell.angle_beta   90.00
_cell.angle_gamma   90.00
#
_symmetry.space_group_name_H-M   'P 1'
#
loop_
_entity.id
_entity.type
_entity.pdbx_description
1 polymer ?
#
loop_
_entity_poly.entity_id
_entity_poly.type
_entity_poly.pdbx_seq_one_letter_code
_entity_poly.pdbx_strand_id
1 'polypeptide(L)'
;MKPSIQSGPGGGANADVPGPDHDGSVAVQTISGRARSDAERAARVIQEATRGRWLVWYGWYTRRFWATPRAPYPWYGLMEAATPAGLWEQIDGLDARLVRRG
;
A
#
# COMPACT_ATOMS: atom_id res chain seq x y z
N MET A 1 -62.00 -23.87 -47.45
CA MET A 1 -61.91 -23.94 -45.98
C MET A 1 -60.90 -22.91 -45.50
N LYS A 2 -61.29 -21.97 -44.64
CA LYS A 2 -60.39 -21.06 -43.92
C LYS A 2 -60.78 -21.07 -42.44
N PRO A 3 -59.78 -21.11 -41.54
CA PRO A 3 -59.66 -20.05 -40.52
C PRO A 3 -58.20 -19.55 -40.43
N SER A 4 -57.96 -18.25 -40.55
CA SER A 4 -57.95 -17.22 -39.48
C SER A 4 -56.64 -17.21 -38.70
N ILE A 5 -55.72 -16.36 -39.19
CA ILE A 5 -54.47 -15.94 -38.54
C ILE A 5 -54.83 -15.05 -37.35
N GLN A 6 -54.33 -15.38 -36.16
CA GLN A 6 -54.40 -14.53 -34.97
C GLN A 6 -52.96 -14.15 -34.60
N SER A 7 -52.62 -12.88 -34.81
CA SER A 7 -51.31 -12.30 -34.48
C SER A 7 -51.25 -11.94 -32.99
N GLY A 8 -50.24 -12.44 -32.29
CA GLY A 8 -49.87 -12.05 -30.92
C GLY A 8 -48.33 -11.97 -30.79
N PRO A 9 -47.79 -11.09 -29.94
CA PRO A 9 -46.42 -10.58 -30.09
C PRO A 9 -45.37 -11.55 -29.53
N GLY A 10 -44.17 -11.51 -30.13
CA GLY A 10 -43.07 -12.42 -29.86
C GLY A 10 -42.63 -12.47 -28.40
N GLY A 11 -42.71 -13.67 -27.82
CA GLY A 11 -42.08 -14.02 -26.56
C GLY A 11 -40.58 -14.24 -26.74
N GLY A 12 -39.80 -13.16 -26.64
CA GLY A 12 -38.36 -13.25 -26.39
C GLY A 12 -38.15 -13.49 -24.90
N ALA A 13 -37.68 -14.69 -24.55
CA ALA A 13 -37.19 -15.01 -23.22
C ALA A 13 -36.01 -14.09 -22.85
N ASN A 14 -36.23 -13.14 -21.94
CA ASN A 14 -35.13 -12.51 -21.20
C ASN A 14 -35.27 -12.97 -19.76
N ALA A 15 -34.62 -14.09 -19.47
CA ALA A 15 -34.33 -14.47 -18.09
C ALA A 15 -33.35 -13.43 -17.51
N ASP A 16 -33.76 -12.88 -16.37
CA ASP A 16 -32.94 -12.52 -15.21
C ASP A 16 -31.40 -12.55 -15.42
N VAL A 17 -30.79 -11.37 -15.51
CA VAL A 17 -29.36 -11.20 -15.22
C VAL A 17 -29.25 -10.19 -14.07
N PRO A 18 -28.94 -10.63 -12.83
CA PRO A 18 -28.58 -9.70 -11.77
C PRO A 18 -27.30 -8.96 -12.19
N GLY A 19 -27.36 -7.63 -12.13
CA GLY A 19 -26.23 -6.76 -12.47
C GLY A 19 -25.02 -7.02 -11.58
N PRO A 20 -23.79 -6.84 -12.09
CA PRO A 20 -22.58 -7.13 -11.34
C PRO A 20 -22.48 -6.24 -10.10
N ASP A 21 -22.32 -6.90 -8.96
CA ASP A 21 -22.19 -6.32 -7.64
C ASP A 21 -21.08 -5.25 -7.58
N HIS A 22 -21.39 -4.08 -7.03
CA HIS A 22 -20.43 -3.01 -6.72
C HIS A 22 -19.52 -3.33 -5.51
N ASP A 23 -19.35 -4.61 -5.14
CA ASP A 23 -18.72 -5.03 -3.88
C ASP A 23 -17.18 -5.08 -3.94
N GLY A 24 -16.58 -5.24 -5.12
CA GLY A 24 -15.12 -5.36 -5.27
C GLY A 24 -14.33 -4.10 -4.92
N SER A 25 -14.96 -2.92 -4.96
CA SER A 25 -14.29 -1.64 -4.69
C SER A 25 -14.03 -1.43 -3.20
N VAL A 26 -14.92 -1.92 -2.32
CA VAL A 26 -14.76 -1.79 -0.87
C VAL A 26 -13.64 -2.70 -0.40
N ALA A 27 -13.62 -3.96 -0.85
CA ALA A 27 -12.56 -4.91 -0.48
C ALA A 27 -11.16 -4.42 -0.89
N VAL A 28 -11.01 -3.91 -2.12
CA VAL A 28 -9.73 -3.33 -2.60
C VAL A 28 -9.32 -2.09 -1.80
N GLN A 29 -10.26 -1.20 -1.47
CA GLN A 29 -9.98 -0.02 -0.65
C GLN A 29 -9.59 -0.38 0.78
N THR A 30 -10.26 -1.36 1.39
CA THR A 30 -9.94 -1.85 2.74
C THR A 30 -8.59 -2.54 2.80
N ILE A 31 -8.27 -3.41 1.83
CA ILE A 31 -6.97 -4.08 1.75
C ILE A 31 -5.84 -3.06 1.54
N SER A 32 -6.07 -2.09 0.65
CA SER A 32 -5.12 -1.00 0.38
C SER A 32 -4.91 -0.10 1.61
N GLY A 33 -5.99 0.20 2.35
CA GLY A 33 -5.96 0.95 3.60
C GLY A 33 -5.19 0.20 4.70
N ARG A 34 -5.42 -1.10 4.84
CA ARG A 34 -4.70 -1.94 5.82
C ARG A 34 -3.21 -2.02 5.51
N ALA A 35 -2.85 -2.32 4.26
CA ALA A 35 -1.46 -2.37 3.82
C ALA A 35 -0.74 -1.02 4.03
N ARG A 36 -1.44 0.10 3.83
CA ARG A 36 -0.94 1.43 4.16
C ARG A 36 -0.66 1.58 5.65
N SER A 37 -1.64 1.27 6.51
CA SER A 37 -1.48 1.37 7.96
C SER A 37 -0.37 0.46 8.49
N ASP A 38 -0.20 -0.71 7.90
CA ASP A 38 0.86 -1.64 8.27
C ASP A 38 2.25 -1.12 7.85
N ALA A 39 2.38 -0.51 6.68
CA ALA A 39 3.62 0.12 6.24
C ALA A 39 3.99 1.36 7.08
N GLU A 40 3.02 2.22 7.39
CA GLU A 40 3.22 3.36 8.29
C GLU A 40 3.61 2.89 9.70
N ARG A 41 3.00 1.81 10.20
CA ARG A 41 3.38 1.19 11.47
C ARG A 41 4.80 0.66 11.44
N ALA A 42 5.21 -0.02 10.36
CA ALA A 42 6.57 -0.53 10.21
C ALA A 42 7.62 0.60 10.22
N ALA A 43 7.35 1.71 9.52
CA ALA A 43 8.21 2.90 9.56
C ALA A 43 8.36 3.46 10.99
N ARG A 44 7.26 3.51 11.75
CA ARG A 44 7.28 3.94 13.15
C ARG A 44 8.09 3.02 14.05
N VAL A 45 7.98 1.70 13.89
CA VAL A 45 8.77 0.72 14.66
C VAL A 45 10.28 0.92 14.43
N ILE A 46 10.70 1.18 13.19
CA ILE A 46 12.10 1.48 12.85
C ILE A 46 12.55 2.78 13.56
N GLN A 47 11.73 3.84 13.49
CA GLN A 47 12.05 5.11 14.17
C GLN A 47 12.17 4.95 15.70
N GLU A 48 11.28 4.17 16.32
CA GLU A 48 11.32 3.89 17.76
C GLU A 48 12.56 3.04 18.13
N ALA A 49 12.88 2.02 17.34
CA ALA A 49 14.07 1.18 17.54
C ALA A 49 15.38 1.97 17.43
N THR A 50 15.43 2.97 16.55
CA THR A 50 16.57 3.91 16.47
C THR A 50 16.57 4.99 17.56
N ARG A 51 15.63 4.94 18.52
CA ARG A 51 15.45 5.93 19.60
C ARG A 51 15.30 7.36 19.08
N GLY A 52 14.71 7.53 17.89
CA GLY A 52 14.52 8.82 17.26
C GLY A 52 15.78 9.46 16.68
N ARG A 53 16.92 8.75 16.61
CA ARG A 53 18.11 9.22 15.86
C ARG A 53 17.84 9.33 14.37
N TRP A 54 16.86 8.58 13.88
CA TRP A 54 16.41 8.59 12.49
C TRP A 54 14.97 9.09 12.42
N LEU A 55 14.68 9.93 11.43
CA LEU A 55 13.33 10.20 10.99
C LEU A 55 12.99 9.17 9.91
N VAL A 56 11.90 8.42 10.08
CA VAL A 56 11.51 7.34 9.17
C VAL A 56 10.06 7.51 8.75
N TRP A 57 9.78 7.35 7.45
CA TRP A 57 8.43 7.44 6.91
C TRP A 57 8.21 6.50 5.72
N TYR A 58 6.95 6.24 5.44
CA TYR A 58 6.53 5.49 4.25
C TYR A 58 5.88 6.44 3.24
N GLY A 59 6.43 6.48 2.02
CA GLY A 59 5.89 7.25 0.91
C GLY A 59 4.75 6.50 0.24
N TRP A 60 3.51 6.98 0.42
CA TRP A 60 2.32 6.32 -0.13
C TRP A 60 2.37 6.17 -1.65
N TYR A 61 2.70 7.25 -2.36
CA TYR A 61 2.74 7.28 -3.82
C TYR A 61 3.88 6.44 -4.39
N THR A 62 5.05 6.44 -3.74
CA THR A 62 6.23 5.71 -4.21
C THR A 62 6.24 4.26 -3.76
N ARG A 63 5.42 3.89 -2.75
CA ARG A 63 5.44 2.60 -2.07
C ARG A 63 6.81 2.26 -1.48
N ARG A 64 7.53 3.28 -0.99
CA ARG A 64 8.92 3.18 -0.51
C ARG A 64 9.05 3.65 0.92
N PHE A 65 9.97 3.03 1.65
CA PHE A 65 10.40 3.46 2.97
C PHE A 65 11.57 4.42 2.82
N TRP A 66 11.55 5.47 3.61
CA TRP A 66 12.56 6.51 3.60
C TRP A 66 13.06 6.75 5.02
N ALA A 67 14.36 7.02 5.14
CA ALA A 67 14.95 7.43 6.41
C ALA A 67 15.97 8.53 6.21
N THR A 68 15.97 9.51 7.10
CA THR A 68 17.03 10.53 7.18
C THR A 68 17.53 10.65 8.62
N PRO A 69 18.84 10.74 8.84
CA PRO A 69 19.40 10.91 10.17
C PRO A 69 19.02 12.29 10.73
N ARG A 70 18.74 12.34 12.03
CA ARG A 70 18.56 13.61 12.76
C ARG A 70 19.93 14.15 13.20
N ALA A 71 19.97 15.45 13.51
CA ALA A 71 21.17 16.12 14.02
C ALA A 71 21.84 15.32 15.18
N PRO A 72 23.18 15.32 15.29
CA PRO A 72 24.15 16.18 14.60
C PRO A 72 24.63 15.66 13.23
N TYR A 73 23.96 14.65 12.67
CA TYR A 73 24.42 13.95 11.47
C TYR A 73 23.52 14.16 10.22
N PRO A 74 23.01 15.37 9.91
CA PRO A 74 22.01 15.56 8.86
C PRO A 74 22.54 15.35 7.43
N TRP A 75 23.86 15.24 7.24
CA TRP A 75 24.51 15.14 5.92
C TRP A 75 24.76 13.70 5.43
N TYR A 76 24.42 12.65 6.18
CA TYR A 76 24.65 11.27 5.73
C TYR A 76 23.64 10.76 4.71
N GLY A 77 22.72 11.63 4.28
CA GLY A 77 21.87 11.39 3.12
C GLY A 77 20.55 10.72 3.45
N LEU A 78 19.68 10.76 2.45
CA LEU A 78 18.36 10.17 2.46
C LEU A 78 18.47 8.70 2.01
N MET A 79 18.06 7.77 2.87
CA MET A 79 17.98 6.35 2.54
C MET A 79 16.59 6.01 2.00
N GLU A 80 16.56 5.12 1.01
CA GLU A 80 15.34 4.59 0.40
C GLU A 80 15.40 3.06 0.38
N ALA A 81 14.27 2.40 0.66
CA ALA A 81 14.12 0.96 0.51
C ALA A 81 12.71 0.57 0.08
N ALA A 82 12.58 -0.58 -0.60
CA ALA A 82 11.28 -1.17 -0.93
C ALA A 82 10.61 -1.84 0.29
N THR A 83 11.41 -2.27 1.26
CA THR A 83 10.95 -3.06 2.41
C THR A 83 11.45 -2.44 3.71
N PRO A 84 10.74 -2.65 4.84
CA PRO A 84 11.19 -2.16 6.14
C PRO A 84 12.50 -2.83 6.57
N ALA A 85 12.68 -4.12 6.26
CA ALA A 85 13.91 -4.85 6.57
C ALA A 85 15.13 -4.27 5.81
N GLY A 86 14.99 -3.99 4.52
CA GLY A 86 16.07 -3.39 3.74
C GLY A 86 16.39 -1.96 4.16
N LEU A 87 15.42 -1.22 4.71
CA LEU A 87 15.70 0.09 5.31
C LEU A 87 16.48 -0.08 6.64
N TRP A 88 16.08 -1.04 7.48
CA TRP A 88 16.75 -1.33 8.75
C TRP A 88 18.22 -1.74 8.55
N GLU A 89 18.50 -2.62 7.59
CA GLU A 89 19.87 -3.05 7.27
C GLU A 89 20.77 -1.88 6.85
N GLN A 90 20.23 -0.94 6.06
CA GLN A 90 20.98 0.26 5.67
C GLN A 90 21.28 1.18 6.85
N ILE A 91 20.29 1.39 7.73
CA ILE A 91 20.42 2.19 8.95
C ILE A 91 21.46 1.55 9.88
N ASP A 92 21.33 0.27 10.19
CA ASP A 92 22.24 -0.48 11.07
C ASP A 92 23.67 -0.46 10.51
N GLY A 93 23.81 -0.67 9.20
CA GLY A 93 25.08 -0.59 8.50
C GLY A 93 25.75 0.78 8.59
N LEU A 94 24.98 1.88 8.57
CA LEU A 94 25.53 3.23 8.76
C LEU A 94 25.82 3.53 10.23
N ASP A 95 24.91 3.25 11.15
CA ASP A 95 25.11 3.43 12.60
C ASP A 95 26.39 2.71 13.06
N ALA A 96 26.62 1.46 12.59
CA ALA A 96 27.83 0.70 12.89
C ALA A 96 29.12 1.31 12.30
N ARG A 97 29.04 2.09 11.21
CA ARG A 97 30.19 2.84 10.66
C ARG A 97 30.46 4.11 11.46
N LEU A 98 29.41 4.77 11.96
CA LEU A 98 29.53 5.99 12.75
C LEU A 98 30.14 5.69 14.12
N VAL A 99 29.66 4.64 14.80
CA VAL A 99 30.21 4.22 16.10
C VAL A 99 31.69 3.84 16.00
N ARG A 100 32.13 3.25 14.89
CA ARG A 100 33.55 2.90 14.68
C ARG A 100 34.47 4.08 14.36
N ARG A 101 33.93 5.28 14.08
CA ARG A 101 34.70 6.48 13.73
C ARG A 101 34.83 7.50 14.87
N GLY A 102 34.06 7.36 15.94
CA GLY A 102 34.15 8.19 17.15
C GLY A 102 34.99 7.51 18.22
#